data_AF-A0A497FT04-F1
#
_entry.id   AF-A0A497FT04-F1
#
_cell.length_a   1.000
_cell.length_b   1.000
_cell.length_c   1.000
_cell.angle_alpha   90.00
_cell.angle_beta   90.00
_cell.angle_gamma   90.00
#
_symmetry.space_group_name_H-M   'P 1'
#
loop_
_entity.id
_entity.type
_entity.pdbx_description
1 polymer ?
#
loop_
_entity_poly.entity_id
_entity_poly.type
_entity_poly.pdbx_seq_one_letter_code
_entity_poly.pdbx_strand_id
1 'polypeptide(L)'
;MDELFKLMKLLTIFNGVDYVTMSSIYAHFGTRSTRVKRIVKTAVELGLVKEHKVGRSRYSFYTLTDKGRRVLKYFNEIYSIVYGSQISRAERVEKSVGEEFGEDLPEFLTGNPWLEVLSKRGRE
;
A
#
# COMPACT_ATOMS: atom_id res chain seq x y z
N MET A 1 21.56 0.52 2.22
CA MET A 1 20.53 -0.50 2.58
C MET A 1 19.10 0.04 2.47
N ASP A 2 18.82 1.23 2.99
CA ASP A 2 17.45 1.77 3.11
C ASP A 2 16.68 1.90 1.77
N GLU A 3 17.35 2.27 0.68
CA GLU A 3 16.72 2.52 -0.62
C GLU A 3 16.27 1.24 -1.34
N LEU A 4 17.06 0.16 -1.21
CA LEU A 4 16.74 -1.15 -1.76
C LEU A 4 15.55 -1.77 -1.02
N PHE A 5 15.49 -1.60 0.31
CA PHE A 5 14.34 -2.03 1.11
C PHE A 5 13.07 -1.26 0.75
N LYS A 6 13.16 0.04 0.49
CA LYS A 6 12.04 0.87 0.03
C LYS A 6 11.52 0.44 -1.35
N LEU A 7 12.42 0.12 -2.28
CA LEU A 7 12.04 -0.41 -3.59
C LEU A 7 11.40 -1.80 -3.48
N MET A 8 11.97 -2.68 -2.65
CA MET A 8 11.39 -3.98 -2.35
C MET A 8 9.96 -3.81 -1.79
N LYS A 9 9.79 -2.96 -0.78
CA LYS A 9 8.47 -2.64 -0.21
C LYS A 9 7.49 -2.18 -1.30
N LEU A 10 7.90 -1.23 -2.16
CA LEU A 10 7.09 -0.75 -3.29
C LEU A 10 6.69 -1.89 -4.25
N LEU A 11 7.63 -2.71 -4.71
CA LEU A 11 7.35 -3.75 -5.69
C LEU A 11 6.40 -4.81 -5.14
N THR A 12 6.47 -5.10 -3.85
CA THR A 12 5.59 -6.10 -3.26
C THR A 12 4.13 -5.66 -3.13
N ILE A 13 3.80 -4.39 -3.40
CA ILE A 13 2.42 -3.92 -3.52
C ILE A 13 1.74 -4.54 -4.75
N PHE A 14 2.52 -4.86 -5.78
CA PHE A 14 2.03 -5.43 -7.03
C PHE A 14 1.79 -6.94 -6.97
N ASN A 15 2.00 -7.58 -5.81
CA ASN A 15 1.85 -9.02 -5.71
C ASN A 15 0.37 -9.41 -5.83
N GLY A 16 0.01 -10.13 -6.90
CA GLY A 16 -1.37 -10.56 -7.17
C GLY A 16 -2.29 -9.45 -7.69
N VAL A 17 -1.76 -8.31 -8.15
CA VAL A 17 -2.55 -7.24 -8.77
C VAL A 17 -1.90 -6.75 -10.07
N ASP A 18 -2.73 -6.45 -11.08
CA ASP A 18 -2.24 -6.02 -12.39
C ASP A 18 -1.76 -4.57 -12.40
N TYR A 19 -2.37 -3.72 -11.57
CA TYR A 19 -2.04 -2.32 -11.45
C TYR A 19 -2.24 -1.79 -10.03
N VAL A 20 -1.58 -0.68 -9.72
CA VAL A 20 -1.72 0.04 -8.45
C VAL A 20 -1.84 1.54 -8.71
N THR A 21 -2.54 2.25 -7.83
CA THR A 21 -2.64 3.71 -7.91
C THR A 21 -1.72 4.38 -6.90
N MET A 22 -1.43 5.67 -7.08
CA MET A 22 -0.65 6.42 -6.08
C MET A 22 -1.32 6.41 -4.70
N SER A 23 -2.65 6.42 -4.64
CA SER A 23 -3.40 6.33 -3.38
C SER A 23 -3.15 5.00 -2.66
N SER A 24 -3.17 3.88 -3.40
CA SER A 24 -2.84 2.55 -2.86
C SER A 24 -1.39 2.49 -2.35
N ILE A 25 -0.46 3.12 -3.08
CA ILE A 25 0.95 3.21 -2.67
C ILE A 25 1.06 3.99 -1.35
N TYR A 26 0.40 5.16 -1.23
CA TYR A 26 0.45 5.92 0.02
C TYR A 26 -0.13 5.16 1.21
N ALA A 27 -1.24 4.43 1.01
CA ALA A 27 -1.83 3.58 2.05
C ALA A 27 -0.82 2.53 2.53
N HIS A 28 -0.12 1.88 1.60
CA HIS A 28 0.89 0.86 1.93
C HIS A 28 2.13 1.42 2.64
N PHE A 29 2.51 2.67 2.34
CA PHE A 29 3.60 3.35 3.03
C PHE A 29 3.16 4.03 4.33
N GLY A 30 1.85 4.13 4.61
CA GLY A 30 1.30 4.83 5.78
C GLY A 30 1.50 6.34 5.75
N THR A 31 1.90 6.94 4.62
CA THR A 31 2.22 8.37 4.54
C THR A 31 2.08 8.93 3.12
N ARG A 32 1.54 10.14 3.02
CA ARG A 32 1.47 10.94 1.78
C ARG A 32 2.66 11.88 1.67
N SER A 33 3.87 11.33 1.61
CA SER A 33 5.10 12.14 1.59
C SER A 33 5.71 12.29 0.19
N THR A 34 6.46 13.36 -0.02
CA THR A 34 7.29 13.55 -1.22
C THR A 34 8.35 12.46 -1.36
N ARG A 35 8.77 11.83 -0.26
CA ARG A 35 9.68 10.68 -0.27
C ARG A 35 9.07 9.48 -0.99
N VAL A 36 7.79 9.17 -0.76
CA VAL A 36 7.10 8.08 -1.46
C VAL A 36 7.03 8.36 -2.96
N LYS A 37 6.73 9.61 -3.36
CA LYS A 37 6.78 10.00 -4.78
C LYS A 37 8.17 9.78 -5.40
N ARG A 38 9.25 10.11 -4.68
CA ARG A 38 10.62 9.86 -5.17
C ARG A 38 10.89 8.37 -5.35
N ILE A 39 10.48 7.53 -4.40
CA ILE A 39 10.65 6.06 -4.51
C ILE A 39 9.95 5.54 -5.77
N VAL A 40 8.70 5.96 -6.02
CA VAL A 40 7.96 5.59 -7.23
C VAL A 40 8.67 6.10 -8.49
N LYS A 41 9.12 7.36 -8.49
CA LYS A 41 9.87 7.94 -9.61
C LYS A 41 11.14 7.14 -9.91
N THR A 42 11.92 6.79 -8.90
CA THR A 42 13.12 5.96 -9.03
C THR A 42 12.78 4.58 -9.59
N ALA A 43 11.69 3.95 -9.14
CA ALA A 43 11.26 2.66 -9.69
C ALA A 43 10.85 2.74 -11.17
N VAL A 44 10.29 3.87 -11.59
CA VAL A 44 9.97 4.17 -13.00
C VAL A 44 11.26 4.40 -13.80
N GLU A 45 12.18 5.22 -13.30
CA GLU A 45 13.48 5.50 -13.94
C GLU A 45 14.33 4.23 -14.11
N LEU A 46 14.28 3.32 -13.14
CA LEU A 46 14.96 2.01 -13.21
C LEU A 46 14.26 1.00 -14.13
N GLY A 47 13.10 1.36 -14.69
CA GLY A 47 12.30 0.50 -15.56
C GLY A 47 11.70 -0.68 -14.83
N LEU A 48 11.48 -0.61 -13.52
CA LEU A 48 10.81 -1.66 -12.73
C LEU A 48 9.29 -1.51 -12.77
N VAL A 49 8.83 -0.26 -12.86
CA VAL A 49 7.42 0.12 -12.89
C VAL A 49 7.17 1.00 -14.10
N LYS A 50 6.01 0.88 -14.73
CA LYS A 50 5.55 1.77 -15.79
C LYS A 50 4.39 2.61 -15.28
N GLU A 51 4.51 3.93 -15.37
CA GLU A 51 3.43 4.88 -15.11
C GLU A 51 2.57 5.04 -16.38
N HIS A 52 1.25 4.98 -16.19
CA HIS A 52 0.25 5.25 -17.21
C HIS A 52 -0.61 6.42 -16.76
N LYS A 53 -0.69 7.46 -17.59
CA LYS A 53 -1.50 8.66 -17.31
C LYS A 53 -2.83 8.53 -18.05
N VAL A 54 -3.93 8.73 -17.33
CA VAL A 54 -5.28 8.69 -17.92
C VAL A 54 -5.65 10.09 -18.42
N GLY A 55 -5.42 10.35 -19.71
CA GLY A 55 -5.77 11.61 -20.37
C GLY A 55 -5.04 12.83 -19.78
N ARG A 56 -5.74 13.98 -19.70
CA ARG A 56 -5.25 15.21 -19.03
C ARG A 56 -5.41 15.16 -17.50
N SER A 57 -5.90 14.05 -16.96
CA SER A 57 -6.19 13.94 -15.54
C SER A 57 -4.92 13.71 -14.70
N ARG A 58 -4.97 14.10 -13.43
CA ARG A 58 -3.95 13.78 -12.41
C ARG A 58 -4.00 12.31 -11.96
N TYR A 59 -4.87 11.49 -12.55
CA TYR A 59 -4.93 10.06 -12.28
C TYR A 59 -3.86 9.31 -13.08
N SER A 60 -2.88 8.79 -12.34
CA SER A 60 -1.91 7.83 -12.83
C SER A 60 -2.14 6.47 -12.18
N PHE A 61 -2.04 5.42 -12.98
CA PHE A 61 -1.91 4.04 -12.50
C PHE A 61 -0.55 3.48 -12.90
N TYR A 62 -0.07 2.51 -12.14
CA TYR A 62 1.25 1.95 -12.27
C TYR A 62 1.13 0.45 -12.50
N THR A 63 2.01 -0.10 -13.33
CA THR A 63 2.06 -1.54 -13.64
C THR A 63 3.51 -2.03 -13.52
N LEU A 64 3.72 -3.31 -13.19
CA LEU A 64 5.07 -3.89 -13.26
C LEU A 64 5.50 -4.08 -14.70
N THR A 65 6.76 -3.78 -14.98
CA THR A 65 7.43 -4.24 -16.21
C THR A 65 7.90 -5.68 -16.05
N ASP A 66 8.34 -6.33 -17.14
CA ASP A 66 8.96 -7.66 -17.06
C ASP A 66 10.22 -7.67 -16.18
N LYS A 67 10.98 -6.57 -16.20
CA LYS A 67 12.11 -6.37 -15.28
C LYS A 67 11.64 -6.31 -13.83
N GLY A 68 10.59 -5.54 -13.54
CA GLY A 68 9.98 -5.45 -12.22
C GLY A 68 9.47 -6.78 -11.70
N ARG A 69 8.79 -7.58 -12.55
CA ARG A 69 8.29 -8.92 -12.20
C ARG A 69 9.43 -9.87 -11.82
N ARG A 70 10.54 -9.87 -12.58
CA ARG A 70 11.72 -10.68 -12.25
C ARG A 70 12.34 -10.27 -10.91
N VAL A 71 12.49 -8.97 -10.67
CA VAL A 71 13.03 -8.46 -9.40
C VAL A 71 12.12 -8.82 -8.22
N LEU A 72 10.80 -8.69 -8.39
CA LEU A 72 9.83 -9.11 -7.36
C LEU A 72 9.95 -10.61 -7.05
N LYS A 73 10.13 -11.46 -8.06
CA LYS A 73 10.36 -12.90 -7.87
C LYS A 73 11.59 -13.15 -7.00
N TYR A 74 12.73 -12.52 -7.31
CA TYR A 74 13.94 -12.64 -6.49
C TYR A 74 13.74 -12.13 -5.06
N PHE A 75 13.00 -11.04 -4.86
CA PHE A 75 12.68 -10.56 -3.52
C PHE A 75 11.84 -11.56 -2.72
N ASN A 76 10.85 -12.20 -3.36
CA ASN A 76 10.06 -13.23 -2.72
C ASN A 76 10.91 -14.45 -2.35
N GLU A 77 11.82 -14.87 -3.24
CA GLU A 77 12.76 -15.97 -2.98
C GLU A 77 13.69 -15.64 -1.81
N ILE A 78 14.32 -14.46 -1.82
CA ILE A 78 15.19 -14.00 -0.72
C ILE A 78 14.41 -13.95 0.59
N TYR A 79 13.19 -13.41 0.58
CA TYR A 79 12.36 -13.35 1.77
C TYR A 79 12.07 -14.76 2.32
N SER A 80 11.75 -15.71 1.44
CA SER A 80 11.51 -17.10 1.85
C SER A 80 12.75 -17.78 2.43
N ILE A 81 13.94 -17.44 1.94
CA ILE A 81 15.21 -17.94 2.48
C ILE A 81 15.47 -17.37 3.87
N VAL A 82 15.23 -16.07 4.05
CA VAL A 82 15.53 -15.37 5.32
C VAL A 82 14.53 -15.71 6.42
N TYR A 83 13.24 -15.79 6.09
CA TYR A 83 12.16 -15.91 7.07
C TYR A 83 11.47 -17.28 7.08
N GLY A 84 11.84 -18.21 6.20
CA GLY A 84 11.29 -19.57 6.15
C GLY A 84 9.84 -19.66 5.63
N SER A 85 9.25 -18.54 5.21
CA SER A 85 7.89 -18.45 4.67
C SER A 85 7.86 -17.62 3.39
N GLN A 86 7.00 -17.97 2.44
CA GLN A 86 6.67 -17.04 1.35
C GLN A 86 5.97 -15.82 1.95
N ILE A 87 6.17 -14.64 1.34
CA ILE A 87 5.44 -13.43 1.71
C ILE A 87 3.94 -13.70 1.60
N SER A 88 3.32 -14.09 2.70
CA SER A 88 1.90 -14.38 2.77
C SER A 88 1.13 -13.06 2.87
N ARG A 89 -0.03 -13.00 2.23
CA ARG A 89 -0.94 -11.84 2.29
C ARG A 89 -1.41 -11.56 3.73
N ALA A 90 -1.42 -12.58 4.59
CA ALA A 90 -2.00 -12.55 5.93
C ALA A 90 -1.10 -11.83 6.96
N GLU A 91 0.21 -12.08 6.98
CA GLU A 91 1.12 -11.41 7.94
C GLU A 91 1.27 -9.89 7.69
N ARG A 92 0.81 -9.39 6.53
CA ARG A 92 0.91 -7.96 6.18
C ARG A 92 -0.23 -7.11 6.70
N VAL A 93 -1.38 -7.71 7.00
CA VAL A 93 -2.56 -6.96 7.49
C VAL A 93 -2.56 -6.88 9.01
N GLU A 94 -2.01 -7.86 9.72
CA GLU A 94 -2.10 -7.92 11.19
C GLU A 94 -1.31 -6.82 11.92
N LYS A 95 -0.31 -6.19 11.29
CA LYS A 95 0.45 -5.10 11.93
C LYS A 95 -0.04 -3.69 11.61
N SER A 96 -1.14 -3.55 10.86
CA SER A 96 -1.76 -2.25 10.65
C SER A 96 -3.28 -2.35 10.70
N VAL A 97 -3.81 -2.05 11.88
CA VAL A 97 -5.22 -1.75 12.15
C VAL A 97 -6.13 -2.98 12.07
N GLY A 98 -6.20 -3.68 13.20
CA GLY A 98 -7.15 -4.75 13.46
C GLY A 98 -7.10 -5.18 14.92
N GLU A 99 -6.88 -4.24 15.86
CA GLU A 99 -7.41 -4.48 17.19
C GLU A 99 -8.93 -4.49 17.02
N GLU A 100 -9.53 -5.62 17.38
CA GLU A 100 -10.95 -5.88 17.44
C GLU A 100 -11.65 -4.75 18.19
N PHE A 101 -12.14 -3.75 17.46
CA PHE A 101 -13.25 -2.98 17.98
C PHE A 101 -14.43 -3.94 17.93
N GLY A 102 -14.78 -4.48 19.11
CA GLY A 102 -16.00 -5.26 19.28
C GLY A 102 -17.20 -4.53 18.68
N GLU A 103 -18.26 -5.27 18.35
CA GLU A 103 -19.48 -4.72 17.76
C GLU A 103 -20.13 -3.62 18.62
N ASP A 104 -19.72 -3.50 19.88
CA ASP A 104 -20.16 -2.49 20.81
C ASP A 104 -19.32 -1.20 20.76
N LEU A 105 -20.03 -0.08 20.75
CA LEU A 105 -19.44 1.25 20.87
C LEU A 105 -18.68 1.35 22.21
N PRO A 106 -17.40 1.78 22.22
CA PRO A 106 -16.64 1.93 23.45
C PRO A 106 -17.37 2.81 24.47
N GLU A 107 -17.34 2.41 25.75
CA GLU A 107 -18.11 3.06 26.81
C GLU A 107 -17.86 4.58 26.91
N PHE A 108 -16.63 5.03 26.61
CA PHE A 108 -16.26 6.45 26.64
C PHE A 108 -16.86 7.29 25.50
N LEU A 109 -17.44 6.64 24.48
CA LEU A 109 -18.16 7.30 23.38
C LEU A 109 -19.68 7.24 23.55
N THR A 110 -20.17 6.45 24.50
CA THR A 110 -21.60 6.39 24.83
C THR A 110 -22.09 7.75 25.31
N GLY A 111 -23.07 8.32 24.60
CA GLY A 111 -23.62 9.64 24.91
C GLY A 111 -22.87 10.84 24.31
N ASN A 112 -21.91 10.63 23.39
CA ASN A 112 -21.24 11.73 22.71
C ASN A 112 -22.17 12.37 21.64
N PRO A 113 -22.55 13.66 21.79
CA PRO A 113 -23.51 14.32 20.89
C PRO A 113 -22.99 14.45 19.44
N TRP A 114 -21.67 14.34 19.23
CA TRP A 114 -21.08 14.38 17.89
C TRP A 114 -21.37 13.13 17.05
N LEU A 115 -21.70 11.99 17.68
CA LEU A 115 -22.01 10.75 16.95
C LEU A 115 -23.30 10.87 16.13
N GLU A 116 -24.32 11.55 16.65
CA GLU A 116 -25.55 11.81 15.90
C GLU A 116 -25.34 12.80 14.75
N VAL A 117 -24.47 13.78 14.94
CA VAL A 117 -24.12 14.75 13.90
C VAL A 117 -23.40 14.06 12.75
N LEU A 118 -22.44 13.18 13.07
CA LEU A 118 -21.70 12.41 12.07
C LEU A 118 -22.59 11.41 11.33
N SER A 119 -23.53 10.76 12.03
CA SER A 119 -24.45 9.80 11.40
C SER A 119 -25.45 10.46 10.45
N LYS A 120 -25.92 11.68 10.78
CA LYS A 120 -26.78 12.47 9.88
C LYS A 120 -26.02 12.94 8.63
N ARG A 121 -24.78 13.40 8.80
CA ARG A 121 -23.98 13.97 7.70
C ARG A 121 -23.48 12.93 6.69
N GLY A 122 -23.43 11.65 7.07
CA GLY A 122 -23.08 10.55 6.16
C GLY A 122 -24.25 9.99 5.34
N ARG A 123 -25.49 10.44 5.60
CA ARG A 123 -26.70 10.01 4.87
C ARG A 123 -27.20 11.03 3.83
N GLU A 124 -26.59 12.20 3.77
CA GLU A 124 -26.75 13.18 2.67
C GLU A 124 -25.60 13.03 1.66
#